data_AF-A0A7Y4H5D0-F1
#
_entry.id   AF-A0A7Y4H5D0-F1
#
_cell.length_a   1.000
_cell.length_b   1.000
_cell.length_c   1.000
_cell.angle_alpha   90.00
_cell.angle_beta   90.00
_cell.angle_gamma   90.00
#
_symmetry.space_group_name_H-M   'P 1'
#
loop_
_entity.id
_entity.type
_entity.pdbx_description
1 polymer ?
#
loop_
_entity_poly.entity_id
_entity_poly.type
_entity_poly.pdbx_seq_one_letter_code
_entity_poly.pdbx_strand_id
1 'polypeptide(L)'
;MKRQSIWKRYGFAWVTGALFVITLSGHWIFGWFAYVNEQHSLQQPVEFGAYTIQMMRDTLENWQSEFLQLIWQVAGLAILLHVGSPQSKEGDDRMEAKIDAILLAVDPKKADDLLKKIDDEYEGRHTDTRFVRLLKANIKH
;
A
#
# COMPACT_ATOMS: atom_id res chain seq x y z
N MET A 1 5.82 27.81 15.50
CA MET A 1 5.87 26.61 14.62
C MET A 1 6.31 27.04 13.23
N LYS A 2 7.46 26.56 12.71
CA LYS A 2 7.89 26.86 11.33
C LYS A 2 6.90 26.23 10.35
N ARG A 3 6.23 27.05 9.54
CA ARG A 3 5.31 26.60 8.48
C ARG A 3 6.13 25.81 7.46
N GLN A 4 5.99 24.48 7.47
CA GLN A 4 6.66 23.62 6.48
C GLN A 4 6.13 24.00 5.09
N SER A 5 7.03 24.39 4.19
CA SER A 5 6.70 24.78 2.82
C SER A 5 5.97 23.64 2.11
N ILE A 6 4.90 23.94 1.36
CA ILE A 6 4.13 22.98 0.55
C ILE A 6 5.06 22.17 -0.37
N TRP A 7 6.12 22.80 -0.85
CA TRP A 7 7.19 22.18 -1.65
C TRP A 7 7.94 21.06 -0.92
N LYS A 8 8.17 21.19 0.40
CA LYS A 8 8.81 20.13 1.19
C LYS A 8 7.84 19.04 1.60
N ARG A 9 6.55 19.37 1.78
CA ARG A 9 5.51 18.38 2.12
C ARG A 9 5.16 17.47 0.96
N TYR A 10 5.14 18.01 -0.27
CA TYR A 10 4.77 17.27 -1.47
C TYR A 10 5.97 17.08 -2.43
N GLY A 11 7.20 17.14 -1.92
CA GLY A 11 8.41 17.03 -2.74
C GLY A 11 8.42 15.76 -3.59
N PHE A 12 7.99 14.63 -3.03
CA PHE A 12 7.83 13.38 -3.77
C PHE A 12 6.85 13.52 -4.94
N ALA A 13 5.66 14.07 -4.72
CA ALA A 13 4.65 14.25 -5.77
C ALA A 13 5.10 15.20 -6.89
N TRP A 14 5.87 16.24 -6.54
CA TRP A 14 6.44 17.15 -7.54
C TRP A 14 7.52 16.47 -8.39
N VAL A 15 8.43 15.73 -7.76
CA VAL A 15 9.50 15.02 -8.48
C VAL A 15 8.91 13.93 -9.37
N THR A 16 7.97 13.12 -8.86
CA THR A 16 7.32 12.08 -9.66
C THR A 16 6.44 12.67 -10.75
N GLY A 17 5.69 13.73 -10.48
CA GLY A 17 4.91 14.45 -11.48
C GLY A 17 5.78 15.03 -12.60
N ALA A 18 6.93 15.61 -12.25
CA ALA A 18 7.87 16.12 -13.25
C ALA A 18 8.46 15.01 -14.12
N LEU A 19 8.90 13.90 -13.51
CA LEU A 19 9.39 12.73 -14.25
C LEU A 19 8.30 12.17 -15.16
N PHE A 20 7.05 12.05 -14.68
CA PHE A 20 5.91 11.60 -15.46
C PHE A 20 5.64 12.49 -16.68
N VAL A 21 5.64 13.81 -16.53
CA VAL A 21 5.43 14.74 -17.65
C VAL A 21 6.57 14.65 -18.66
N ILE A 22 7.82 14.52 -18.20
CA ILE A 22 8.99 14.36 -19.08
C ILE A 22 8.88 13.07 -19.89
N THR A 23 8.58 11.94 -19.23
CA THR A 23 8.47 10.65 -19.91
C THR A 23 7.27 10.60 -20.84
N LEU A 24 6.12 11.15 -20.43
CA LEU A 24 4.93 11.26 -21.27
C LEU A 24 5.20 12.11 -22.51
N SER A 25 5.84 13.26 -22.34
CA SER A 25 6.23 14.11 -23.49
C SER A 25 7.18 13.37 -24.42
N GLY A 26 8.18 12.66 -23.86
CA GLY A 26 9.08 11.82 -24.63
C GLY A 26 8.35 10.73 -25.42
N HIS A 27 7.42 10.02 -24.79
CA HIS A 27 6.60 9.00 -25.46
C HIS A 27 5.88 9.55 -26.69
N TRP A 28 5.30 10.75 -26.60
CA TRP A 28 4.64 11.41 -27.72
C TRP A 28 5.64 11.85 -28.78
N ILE A 29 6.73 12.51 -28.39
CA ILE A 29 7.76 12.97 -29.34
C ILE A 29 8.36 11.79 -30.13
N PHE A 30 8.71 10.69 -29.47
CA PHE A 30 9.21 9.51 -30.15
C PHE A 30 8.13 8.81 -30.97
N GLY A 31 6.88 8.79 -30.49
CA GLY A 31 5.73 8.33 -31.26
C GLY A 31 5.52 9.14 -32.54
N TRP A 32 5.77 10.45 -32.52
CA TRP A 32 5.69 11.29 -33.72
C TRP A 32 6.73 10.86 -34.77
N PHE A 33 7.98 10.65 -34.36
CA PHE A 33 9.02 10.18 -35.27
C PHE A 33 8.68 8.81 -35.86
N ALA A 34 8.14 7.88 -35.04
CA ALA A 34 7.70 6.57 -35.51
C ALA A 34 6.54 6.68 -36.51
N TYR A 35 5.51 7.46 -36.17
CA TYR A 35 4.34 7.68 -37.03
C TYR A 35 4.73 8.31 -38.37
N VAL A 36 5.54 9.37 -38.37
CA VAL A 36 6.00 10.02 -39.61
C VAL A 36 6.79 9.05 -40.48
N ASN A 37 7.70 8.29 -39.89
CA ASN A 37 8.49 7.28 -40.61
C ASN A 37 7.60 6.18 -41.23
N GLU A 38 6.55 5.76 -40.51
CA GLU A 38 5.55 4.82 -41.01
C GLU A 38 4.73 5.41 -42.18
N GLN A 39 4.22 6.63 -42.06
CA GLN A 39 3.49 7.28 -43.15
C GLN A 39 4.36 7.43 -44.41
N HIS A 40 5.64 7.78 -44.25
CA HIS A 40 6.59 7.85 -45.36
C HIS A 40 6.82 6.49 -46.03
N SER A 41 6.92 5.40 -45.27
CA SER A 41 7.10 4.06 -45.84
C SER A 41 5.85 3.56 -46.57
N LEU A 42 4.67 3.99 -46.11
CA LEU A 42 3.37 3.68 -46.71
C LEU A 42 2.96 4.65 -47.84
N GLN A 43 3.77 5.68 -48.13
CA GLN A 43 3.44 6.76 -49.08
C GLN A 43 2.12 7.48 -48.76
N GLN A 44 1.79 7.59 -47.48
CA GLN A 44 0.59 8.26 -46.98
C GLN A 44 0.91 9.68 -46.49
N PRO A 45 -0.05 10.62 -46.53
CA PRO A 45 0.14 11.94 -45.97
C PRO A 45 0.25 11.88 -44.44
N VAL A 46 1.13 12.71 -43.89
CA VAL A 46 1.26 12.87 -42.43
C VAL A 46 0.10 13.74 -41.94
N GLU A 47 -0.82 13.14 -41.19
CA GLU A 47 -1.97 13.85 -40.60
C GLU A 47 -1.87 13.92 -39.08
N PHE A 48 -1.82 15.15 -38.53
CA PHE A 48 -1.70 15.36 -37.09
C PHE A 48 -2.90 14.82 -36.29
N GLY A 49 -4.10 14.85 -36.89
CA GLY A 49 -5.30 14.28 -36.27
C GLY A 49 -5.21 12.77 -36.07
N ALA A 50 -4.78 12.05 -37.11
CA ALA A 50 -4.58 10.60 -37.06
C ALA A 50 -3.49 10.23 -36.03
N TYR A 51 -2.36 10.95 -36.03
CA TYR A 51 -1.32 10.81 -35.01
C TYR A 51 -1.87 11.00 -33.59
N THR A 52 -2.66 12.04 -33.35
CA THR A 52 -3.22 12.32 -32.02
C THR A 52 -4.12 11.18 -31.55
N ILE A 53 -4.98 10.66 -32.43
CA ILE A 53 -5.88 9.53 -32.10
C ILE A 53 -5.06 8.27 -31.79
N GLN A 54 -4.03 7.98 -32.58
CA GLN A 54 -3.14 6.84 -32.36
C GLN A 54 -2.40 6.97 -31.02
N MET A 55 -1.76 8.09 -30.74
CA MET A 55 -1.06 8.30 -29.47
C MET A 55 -1.98 8.29 -28.25
N MET A 56 -3.22 8.81 -28.39
CA MET A 56 -4.23 8.69 -27.33
C MET A 56 -4.61 7.26 -27.07
N ARG A 57 -4.83 6.46 -28.13
CA ARG A 57 -5.08 5.02 -28.00
C ARG A 57 -3.92 4.34 -27.29
N ASP A 58 -2.69 4.51 -27.78
CA ASP A 58 -1.50 3.84 -27.22
C ASP A 58 -1.29 4.22 -25.75
N THR A 59 -1.48 5.51 -25.41
CA THR A 59 -1.39 5.99 -24.03
C THR A 59 -2.47 5.37 -23.15
N LEU A 60 -3.72 5.30 -23.63
CA LEU A 60 -4.85 4.75 -22.87
C LEU A 60 -4.78 3.23 -22.74
N GLU A 61 -4.31 2.50 -23.75
CA GLU A 61 -4.09 1.05 -23.69
C GLU A 61 -3.00 0.71 -22.67
N ASN A 62 -1.89 1.45 -22.67
CA ASN A 62 -0.85 1.29 -21.66
C ASN A 62 -1.38 1.61 -20.25
N TRP A 63 -2.19 2.66 -20.10
CA TRP A 63 -2.79 2.99 -18.82
C TRP A 63 -3.76 1.90 -18.36
N GLN A 64 -4.63 1.42 -19.25
CA GLN A 64 -5.61 0.38 -18.97
C GLN A 64 -4.94 -0.92 -18.52
N SER A 65 -3.86 -1.35 -19.17
CA SER A 65 -3.14 -2.58 -18.80
C SER A 65 -2.46 -2.45 -17.43
N GLU A 66 -1.82 -1.31 -17.14
CA GLU A 66 -1.18 -1.05 -15.85
C GLU A 66 -2.19 -1.02 -14.69
N PHE A 67 -3.36 -0.40 -14.89
CA PHE A 67 -4.43 -0.43 -13.88
C PHE A 67 -4.93 -1.86 -13.64
N LEU A 68 -5.14 -2.64 -14.71
CA LEU A 68 -5.56 -4.02 -14.59
C LEU A 68 -4.51 -4.86 -13.85
N GLN A 69 -3.23 -4.65 -14.15
CA GLN A 69 -2.12 -5.29 -13.46
C GLN A 69 -2.10 -4.95 -11.97
N LEU A 70 -2.19 -3.66 -11.61
CA LEU A 70 -2.21 -3.22 -10.21
C LEU A 70 -3.40 -3.79 -9.45
N ILE A 71 -4.60 -3.76 -10.06
CA ILE A 71 -5.80 -4.35 -9.47
C ILE A 71 -5.58 -5.85 -9.25
N TRP A 72 -5.07 -6.56 -10.24
CA TRP A 72 -4.83 -8.00 -10.13
C TRP A 72 -3.78 -8.34 -9.07
N GLN A 73 -2.70 -7.55 -8.97
CA GLN A 73 -1.67 -7.72 -7.95
C GLN A 73 -2.23 -7.49 -6.54
N VAL A 74 -2.97 -6.40 -6.33
CA VAL A 74 -3.57 -6.08 -5.03
C VAL A 74 -4.65 -7.09 -4.66
N ALA A 75 -5.53 -7.45 -5.59
CA ALA A 75 -6.57 -8.45 -5.37
C ALA A 75 -5.97 -9.83 -5.10
N GLY A 76 -4.99 -10.25 -5.91
CA GLY A 76 -4.27 -11.50 -5.73
C GLY A 76 -3.56 -11.57 -4.38
N LEU A 77 -2.83 -10.52 -4.00
CA LEU A 77 -2.20 -10.44 -2.68
C LEU A 77 -3.23 -10.43 -1.55
N ALA A 78 -4.33 -9.70 -1.70
CA ALA A 78 -5.39 -9.66 -0.70
C ALA A 78 -6.05 -11.03 -0.51
N ILE A 79 -6.31 -11.77 -1.59
CA ILE A 79 -6.83 -13.14 -1.55
C ILE A 79 -5.83 -14.08 -0.89
N LEU A 80 -4.55 -14.02 -1.29
CA LEU A 80 -3.49 -14.83 -0.69
C LEU A 80 -3.30 -14.56 0.80
N LEU A 81 -3.38 -13.29 1.23
CA LEU A 81 -3.34 -12.94 2.65
C LEU A 81 -4.61 -13.41 3.36
N HIS A 82 -5.78 -13.27 2.75
CA HIS A 82 -7.04 -13.69 3.35
C HIS A 82 -7.08 -15.21 3.57
N VAL A 83 -6.72 -15.99 2.55
CA VAL A 83 -6.72 -17.46 2.56
C VAL A 83 -5.50 -18.04 3.27
N GLY A 84 -4.36 -17.36 3.20
CA GLY A 84 -3.07 -17.77 3.78
C GLY A 84 -2.78 -17.26 5.20
N SER A 85 -3.67 -16.46 5.81
CA SER A 85 -3.53 -16.04 7.21
C SER A 85 -3.80 -17.07 8.32
N PRO A 86 -4.13 -18.37 8.11
CA PRO A 86 -4.22 -19.32 9.23
C PRO A 86 -2.95 -19.35 10.10
N GLN A 87 -1.78 -19.17 9.48
CA GLN A 87 -0.49 -19.11 10.18
C GLN A 87 -0.35 -17.89 11.11
N SER A 88 -0.99 -16.76 10.79
CA SER A 88 -0.97 -15.58 11.66
C SER A 88 -1.88 -15.74 12.87
N LYS A 89 -3.05 -16.38 12.69
CA LYS A 89 -3.95 -16.71 13.80
C LYS A 89 -3.35 -17.78 14.71
N GLU A 90 -2.85 -18.87 14.14
CA GLU A 90 -2.13 -19.90 14.92
C GLU A 90 -0.90 -19.33 15.65
N GLY A 91 -0.22 -18.36 15.05
CA GLY A 91 0.92 -17.68 15.65
C GLY A 91 0.52 -16.83 16.86
N ASP A 92 -0.57 -16.08 16.76
CA ASP A 92 -1.11 -15.25 17.85
C ASP A 92 -1.65 -16.13 18.99
N ASP A 93 -2.47 -17.13 18.68
CA ASP A 93 -3.04 -18.05 19.67
C ASP A 93 -1.93 -18.79 20.45
N ARG A 94 -0.86 -19.21 19.75
CA ARG A 94 0.31 -19.85 20.40
C ARG A 94 1.14 -18.87 21.22
N MET A 95 1.17 -17.59 20.85
CA MET A 95 1.88 -16.56 21.60
C MET A 95 1.11 -16.18 22.86
N GLU A 96 -0.20 -16.02 22.76
CA GLU A 96 -1.12 -15.79 23.88
C GLU A 96 -1.02 -16.92 24.91
N ALA A 97 -1.14 -18.18 24.48
CA ALA A 97 -0.99 -19.34 25.36
C ALA A 97 0.37 -19.40 26.09
N LYS A 98 1.45 -18.91 25.45
CA LYS A 98 2.77 -18.81 26.10
C LYS A 98 2.83 -17.68 27.12
N ILE A 99 2.20 -16.54 26.83
CA ILE A 99 2.13 -15.39 27.75
C ILE A 99 1.33 -15.79 28.99
N ASP A 100 0.20 -16.47 28.81
CA ASP A 100 -0.65 -16.95 29.90
C ASP A 100 0.12 -17.91 30.81
N ALA A 101 0.84 -18.86 30.21
CA ALA A 101 1.69 -19.79 30.95
C ALA A 101 2.78 -19.08 31.76
N ILE A 102 3.36 -18.00 31.22
CA ILE A 102 4.33 -17.17 31.96
C ILE A 102 3.65 -16.41 33.09
N LEU A 103 2.47 -15.80 32.85
CA LEU A 103 1.75 -15.03 33.86
C LEU A 103 1.35 -15.91 35.05
N LEU A 104 0.86 -17.11 34.75
CA LEU A 104 0.53 -18.16 35.73
C LEU A 104 1.76 -18.62 36.52
N ALA A 105 2.93 -18.70 35.88
CA ALA A 105 4.18 -19.08 36.55
C ALA A 105 4.76 -17.95 37.44
N VAL A 106 4.50 -16.69 37.11
CA VAL A 106 5.05 -15.52 37.82
C VAL A 106 4.18 -15.09 39.00
N ASP A 107 2.86 -14.96 38.82
CA ASP A 107 1.92 -14.57 39.87
C ASP A 107 0.59 -15.34 39.77
N PRO A 108 0.56 -16.62 40.19
CA PRO A 108 -0.62 -17.47 40.04
C PRO A 108 -1.85 -16.98 40.81
N LYS A 109 -1.69 -16.14 41.84
CA LYS A 109 -2.82 -15.64 42.63
C LYS A 109 -3.58 -14.52 41.94
N LYS A 110 -2.91 -13.75 41.07
CA LYS A 110 -3.52 -12.63 40.34
C LYS A 110 -3.69 -12.91 38.86
N ALA A 111 -3.05 -13.95 38.33
CA ALA A 111 -3.08 -14.30 36.92
C ALA A 111 -4.52 -14.46 36.39
N ASP A 112 -5.36 -15.25 37.05
CA ASP A 112 -6.73 -15.51 36.60
C ASP A 112 -7.58 -14.23 36.53
N ASP A 113 -7.49 -13.37 37.56
CA ASP A 113 -8.20 -12.09 37.61
C ASP A 113 -7.69 -11.11 36.54
N LEU A 114 -6.40 -11.13 36.23
CA LEU A 114 -5.79 -10.29 35.19
C LEU A 114 -6.16 -10.76 33.79
N LEU A 115 -6.07 -12.07 33.52
CA LEU A 115 -6.44 -12.67 32.24
C LEU A 115 -7.91 -12.37 31.94
N LYS A 116 -8.79 -12.63 32.90
CA LYS A 116 -10.23 -12.32 32.75
C LYS A 116 -10.50 -10.83 32.48
N LYS A 117 -9.77 -9.93 33.15
CA LYS A 117 -9.89 -8.48 32.90
C LYS A 117 -9.42 -8.07 31.50
N ILE A 118 -8.39 -8.75 31.00
CA ILE A 118 -7.87 -8.54 29.65
C ILE A 118 -8.91 -9.06 28.66
N ASP A 119 -9.37 -10.30 28.79
CA ASP A 119 -10.39 -10.89 27.90
C ASP A 119 -11.66 -10.03 27.82
N ASP A 120 -12.22 -9.65 28.96
CA ASP A 120 -13.42 -8.81 29.06
C ASP A 120 -13.23 -7.41 28.41
N GLU A 121 -12.01 -6.86 28.41
CA GLU A 121 -11.71 -5.54 27.81
C GLU A 121 -11.40 -5.64 26.30
N TYR A 122 -10.93 -6.80 25.83
CA TYR A 122 -10.52 -7.06 24.44
C TYR A 122 -11.54 -7.83 23.60
N GLU A 123 -12.68 -8.29 24.15
CA GLU A 123 -13.83 -8.80 23.38
C GLU A 123 -14.22 -7.81 22.26
N GLY A 124 -13.70 -8.05 21.06
CA GLY A 124 -13.96 -7.27 19.83
C GLY A 124 -12.89 -6.27 19.38
N ARG A 125 -11.74 -6.09 20.05
CA ARG A 125 -10.70 -5.10 19.65
C ARG A 125 -9.25 -5.59 19.86
N HIS A 126 -8.71 -6.40 18.94
CA HIS A 126 -7.34 -6.93 19.02
C HIS A 126 -6.16 -5.93 18.86
N THR A 127 -6.35 -4.60 18.91
CA THR A 127 -5.27 -3.65 18.53
C THR A 127 -4.97 -2.52 19.52
N ASP A 128 -5.66 -2.39 20.65
CA ASP A 128 -5.39 -1.27 21.56
C ASP A 128 -4.27 -1.60 22.59
N THR A 129 -3.24 -0.77 22.68
CA THR A 129 -2.07 -0.96 23.57
C THR A 129 -2.21 -0.24 24.92
N ARG A 130 -3.45 0.00 25.36
CA ARG A 130 -3.77 0.79 26.55
C ARG A 130 -3.24 0.18 27.84
N PHE A 131 -3.33 -1.14 28.01
CA PHE A 131 -2.87 -1.82 29.23
C PHE A 131 -1.36 -1.65 29.48
N VAL A 132 -0.55 -1.74 28.42
CA VAL A 132 0.91 -1.51 28.49
C VAL A 132 1.22 -0.08 28.96
N ARG A 133 0.41 0.91 28.56
CA ARG A 133 0.56 2.30 29.00
C ARG A 133 0.20 2.47 30.47
N LEU A 134 -0.86 1.83 30.94
CA LEU A 134 -1.29 1.90 32.34
C LEU A 134 -0.31 1.20 33.29
N LEU A 135 0.20 0.02 32.92
CA LEU A 135 1.22 -0.69 33.69
C LEU A 135 2.51 0.13 33.80
N LYS A 136 2.99 0.72 32.69
CA LYS A 136 4.17 1.61 32.73
C LYS A 136 3.98 2.86 33.58
N ALA A 137 2.76 3.39 33.64
CA ALA A 137 2.46 4.53 34.51
C ALA A 137 2.48 4.14 35.98
N ASN A 138 2.02 2.93 36.32
CA ASN A 138 1.94 2.46 37.70
C ASN A 138 3.28 1.93 38.26
N ILE A 139 4.21 1.50 37.40
CA ILE A 139 5.56 1.05 37.79
C ILE A 139 6.53 2.24 37.99
N LYS A 140 6.17 3.44 37.51
CA LYS A 140 6.99 4.66 37.66
C LYS A 140 6.79 5.41 38.98
N HIS A 141 5.99 4.87 39.90
CA HIS A 141 5.78 5.35 41.25
C HIS A 141 6.18 4.28 42.26
#